data_AF-A0A831MA10-F1
#
_entry.id   AF-A0A831MA10-F1
#
_cell.length_a   1.000
_cell.length_b   1.000
_cell.length_c   1.000
_cell.angle_alpha   90.00
_cell.angle_beta   90.00
_cell.angle_gamma   90.00
#
_symmetry.space_group_name_H-M   'P 1'
#
loop_
_entity.id
_entity.type
_entity.pdbx_description
1 polymer ?
#
loop_
_entity_poly.entity_id
_entity_poly.type
_entity_poly.pdbx_seq_one_letter_code
_entity_poly.pdbx_strand_id
1 'polypeptide(L)'
;MTRTLTNLTRAAALAICAFAATQVHAMILPQVKVDVPFDFIVSGKAMPAGEYSLVQANAPSGVPTFVMRNERTRKGVYVVMSQRAVADATNNQAQAVFACRAGDCYFREIKIPGSDNFLTPIPKTTPAQHEKLISLNLVR
;
A
#
# COMPACT_ATOMS: atom_id res chain seq x y z
N MET A 1 64.95 27.24 45.08
CA MET A 1 63.88 27.52 46.06
C MET A 1 62.63 27.91 45.28
N THR A 2 61.62 27.02 45.27
CA THR A 2 60.15 27.22 45.14
C THR A 2 59.63 28.61 44.69
N ARG A 3 58.71 28.75 43.73
CA ARG A 3 57.34 28.19 43.72
C ARG A 3 56.70 28.15 42.30
N THR A 4 55.99 27.07 42.03
CA THR A 4 54.86 26.93 41.10
C THR A 4 53.77 27.98 41.35
N LEU A 5 52.95 28.29 40.34
CA LEU A 5 51.48 28.42 40.43
C LEU A 5 50.84 28.65 39.04
N THR A 6 50.25 27.56 38.56
CA THR A 6 49.02 27.39 37.76
C THR A 6 48.09 28.60 37.64
N ASN A 7 47.48 28.81 36.46
CA ASN A 7 46.13 29.39 36.19
C ASN A 7 46.12 30.00 34.77
N LEU A 8 45.14 29.85 33.87
CA LEU A 8 43.81 29.26 33.86
C LEU A 8 43.48 28.96 32.39
N THR A 9 43.02 27.74 32.16
CA THR A 9 42.30 27.28 30.98
C THR A 9 41.17 28.25 30.58
N ARG A 10 41.20 28.80 29.36
CA ARG A 10 40.01 29.40 28.74
C ARG A 10 39.57 28.48 27.59
N ALA A 11 38.53 27.70 27.89
CA ALA A 11 37.92 26.72 27.01
C ALA A 11 37.40 27.36 25.72
N ALA A 12 37.81 26.80 24.58
CA ALA A 12 37.20 27.05 23.29
C ALA A 12 35.85 26.33 23.25
N ALA A 13 34.75 27.09 23.29
CA ALA A 13 33.41 26.54 23.12
C ALA A 13 33.18 26.23 21.63
N LEU A 14 33.21 24.94 21.26
CA LEU A 14 32.78 24.46 19.96
C LEU A 14 31.27 24.71 19.80
N ALA A 15 30.90 25.51 18.80
CA ALA A 15 29.52 25.64 18.36
C ALA A 15 29.10 24.36 17.61
N ILE A 16 28.30 23.52 18.27
CA ILE A 16 27.69 22.34 17.64
C ILE A 16 26.40 22.81 16.95
N CYS A 17 26.46 22.99 15.62
CA CYS A 17 25.28 23.18 14.79
C CYS A 17 24.49 21.86 14.75
N ALA A 18 23.48 21.73 15.60
CA ALA A 18 22.51 20.65 15.52
C ALA A 18 21.60 20.85 14.30
N PHE A 19 21.96 20.23 13.18
CA PHE A 19 21.02 20.05 12.07
C PHE A 19 19.95 19.05 12.54
N ALA A 20 18.77 19.55 12.91
CA ALA A 20 17.60 18.71 13.09
C ALA A 20 17.20 18.15 11.71
N ALA A 21 17.60 16.91 11.43
CA ALA A 21 17.05 16.16 10.31
C ALA A 21 15.55 15.96 10.58
N THR A 22 14.70 16.77 9.95
CA THR A 22 13.27 16.48 9.89
C THR A 22 13.11 15.20 9.09
N GLN A 23 12.83 14.09 9.78
CA GLN A 23 12.49 12.83 9.13
C GLN A 23 11.11 13.01 8.48
N VAL A 24 11.11 13.42 7.21
CA VAL A 24 9.91 13.38 6.37
C VAL A 24 9.60 11.92 6.11
N HIS A 25 8.77 11.32 6.97
CA HIS A 25 8.19 10.02 6.72
C HIS A 25 7.13 10.17 5.63
N ALA A 26 7.55 10.20 4.37
CA ALA A 26 6.65 9.86 3.29
C ALA A 26 6.24 8.40 3.51
N MET A 27 5.03 8.16 4.01
CA MET A 27 4.44 6.83 4.03
C MET A 27 4.19 6.41 2.58
N ILE A 28 5.24 5.90 1.93
CA ILE A 28 5.09 5.07 0.75
C ILE A 28 4.40 3.82 1.26
N LEU A 29 3.16 3.56 0.83
CA LEU A 29 2.56 2.25 1.07
C LEU A 29 3.57 1.21 0.56
N PRO A 30 4.13 0.35 1.44
CA PRO A 30 5.13 -0.62 1.03
C PRO A 30 4.53 -1.45 -0.10
N GLN A 31 5.31 -1.74 -1.14
CA GLN A 31 4.91 -2.67 -2.19
C GLN A 31 4.39 -3.93 -1.52
N VAL A 32 3.10 -4.22 -1.72
CA VAL A 32 2.49 -5.45 -1.20
C VAL A 32 2.34 -6.45 -2.33
N LYS A 33 2.35 -7.72 -2.00
CA LYS A 33 2.22 -8.83 -2.93
C LYS A 33 1.00 -9.69 -2.61
N VAL A 34 0.46 -10.33 -3.62
CA VAL A 34 -0.63 -11.31 -3.50
C VAL A 34 -0.40 -12.42 -4.49
N ASP A 35 -0.56 -13.67 -4.04
CA ASP A 35 -0.61 -14.83 -4.92
C ASP A 35 -2.07 -15.15 -5.25
N VAL A 36 -2.44 -15.06 -6.54
CA VAL A 36 -3.82 -15.22 -7.01
C VAL A 36 -3.92 -16.53 -7.78
N PRO A 37 -4.65 -17.55 -7.28
CA PRO A 37 -4.68 -18.89 -7.87
C PRO A 37 -5.68 -19.04 -9.03
N PHE A 38 -6.22 -17.95 -9.55
CA PHE A 38 -7.24 -17.93 -10.61
C PHE A 38 -7.08 -16.70 -11.51
N ASP A 39 -7.65 -16.78 -12.70
CA ASP A 39 -7.76 -15.64 -13.61
C ASP A 39 -8.78 -14.64 -13.09
N PHE A 40 -8.50 -13.35 -13.24
CA PHE A 40 -9.37 -12.28 -12.76
C PHE A 40 -9.38 -11.07 -13.69
N ILE A 41 -10.35 -10.18 -13.46
CA ILE A 41 -10.55 -8.96 -14.23
C ILE A 41 -10.31 -7.75 -13.34
N VAL A 42 -9.53 -6.78 -13.83
CA VAL A 42 -9.33 -5.49 -13.16
C VAL A 42 -9.23 -4.39 -14.21
N SER A 43 -9.90 -3.26 -13.98
CA SER A 43 -9.96 -2.14 -14.94
C SER A 43 -10.32 -2.60 -16.38
N GLY A 44 -11.20 -3.60 -16.51
CA GLY A 44 -11.63 -4.17 -17.79
C GLY A 44 -10.62 -5.12 -18.46
N LYS A 45 -9.48 -5.41 -17.82
CA LYS A 45 -8.43 -6.29 -18.35
C LYS A 45 -8.42 -7.64 -17.64
N ALA A 46 -8.39 -8.71 -18.43
CA ALA A 46 -8.14 -10.06 -17.92
C ALA A 46 -6.67 -10.23 -17.52
N MET A 47 -6.46 -10.75 -16.32
CA MET A 47 -5.17 -10.97 -15.67
C MET A 47 -5.09 -12.46 -15.30
N PRO A 48 -4.04 -13.18 -15.73
CA PRO A 48 -3.92 -14.61 -15.45
C PRO A 48 -3.59 -14.88 -13.98
N ALA A 49 -3.80 -16.11 -13.50
CA ALA A 49 -3.29 -16.55 -12.20
C ALA A 49 -1.77 -16.28 -12.02
N GLY A 50 -1.36 -15.99 -10.79
CA GLY A 50 0.04 -15.83 -10.39
C GLY A 50 0.28 -14.77 -9.32
N GLU A 51 1.56 -14.45 -9.10
CA GLU A 51 1.99 -13.44 -8.13
C GLU A 51 1.90 -12.02 -8.70
N TYR A 52 1.29 -11.12 -7.91
CA TYR A 52 1.08 -9.72 -8.25
C TYR A 52 1.61 -8.80 -7.16
N SER A 53 2.38 -7.78 -7.54
CA SER A 53 2.61 -6.61 -6.71
C SER A 53 1.53 -5.57 -6.88
N LEU A 54 1.16 -4.90 -5.80
CA LEU A 54 0.38 -3.68 -5.80
C LEU A 54 1.20 -2.57 -5.15
N VAL A 55 1.34 -1.48 -5.90
CA VAL A 55 2.06 -0.28 -5.45
C VAL A 55 1.15 0.92 -5.64
N GLN A 56 0.99 1.75 -4.61
CA GLN A 56 0.27 3.00 -4.76
C GLN A 56 1.08 3.94 -5.66
N ALA A 57 0.47 4.41 -6.75
CA ALA A 57 1.04 5.42 -7.61
C ALA A 57 0.81 6.80 -6.98
N ASN A 58 1.86 7.62 -6.96
CA ASN A 58 1.74 9.03 -6.61
C ASN A 58 1.00 9.75 -7.75
N ALA A 59 -0.32 9.93 -7.60
CA ALA A 59 -1.13 10.66 -8.55
C ALA A 59 -1.28 12.13 -8.08
N PRO A 60 -0.92 13.14 -8.91
CA PRO A 60 -1.07 14.55 -8.56
C PRO A 60 -2.53 14.97 -8.27
N SER A 61 -3.50 14.20 -8.76
CA SER A 61 -4.94 14.46 -8.62
C SER A 61 -5.50 14.16 -7.23
N GLY A 62 -4.72 13.55 -6.33
CA GLY A 62 -5.20 13.09 -5.03
C GLY A 62 -6.12 11.86 -5.09
N VAL A 63 -6.43 11.36 -6.29
CA VAL A 63 -7.23 10.14 -6.48
C VAL A 63 -6.35 8.91 -6.23
N PRO A 64 -6.74 8.00 -5.31
CA PRO A 64 -5.97 6.79 -5.07
C PRO A 64 -5.86 5.96 -6.34
N THR A 65 -4.62 5.80 -6.80
CA THR A 65 -4.31 5.00 -7.97
C THR A 65 -3.28 3.97 -7.57
N PHE A 66 -3.48 2.72 -7.96
CA PHE A 66 -2.55 1.63 -7.74
C PHE A 66 -2.03 1.09 -9.06
N VAL A 67 -0.79 0.63 -9.08
CA VAL A 67 -0.24 -0.19 -10.15
C VAL A 67 -0.26 -1.62 -9.68
N MET A 68 -1.09 -2.44 -10.32
CA MET A 68 -1.04 -3.89 -10.15
C MET A 68 -0.16 -4.47 -11.25
N ARG A 69 0.86 -5.24 -10.89
CA ARG A 69 1.84 -5.80 -11.82
C ARG A 69 2.08 -7.27 -11.54
N ASN A 70 1.99 -8.09 -12.58
CA ASN A 70 2.35 -9.50 -12.54
C ASN A 70 3.87 -9.62 -12.41
N GLU A 71 4.36 -10.34 -11.40
CA GLU A 71 5.80 -10.39 -11.10
C GLU A 71 6.60 -11.16 -12.15
N ARG A 72 6.00 -12.21 -12.72
CA ARG A 72 6.65 -13.03 -13.75
C ARG A 72 6.72 -12.35 -15.11
N THR A 73 5.61 -11.80 -15.59
CA THR A 73 5.51 -11.22 -16.94
C THR A 73 5.82 -9.72 -16.98
N ARG A 74 5.90 -9.08 -15.82
CA ARG A 74 6.10 -7.62 -15.65
C ARG A 74 5.00 -6.75 -16.25
N LYS A 75 3.96 -7.35 -16.82
CA LYS A 75 2.78 -6.66 -17.33
C LYS A 75 1.99 -6.09 -16.16
N GLY A 76 1.61 -4.81 -16.28
CA GLY A 76 0.82 -4.12 -15.27
C GLY A 76 -0.46 -3.50 -15.80
N VAL A 77 -1.23 -2.96 -14.88
CA VAL A 77 -2.47 -2.22 -15.11
C VAL A 77 -2.62 -1.17 -14.02
N TYR A 78 -3.07 0.02 -14.42
CA TYR A 78 -3.44 1.06 -13.48
C TYR A 78 -4.85 0.80 -12.96
N VAL A 79 -5.02 0.94 -11.66
CA VAL A 79 -6.23 0.66 -10.93
C VAL A 79 -6.62 1.92 -10.18
N VAL A 80 -7.60 2.64 -10.73
CA VAL A 80 -8.15 3.83 -10.09
C VAL A 80 -9.21 3.36 -9.09
N MET A 81 -9.07 3.80 -7.84
CA MET A 81 -9.90 3.33 -6.73
C MET A 81 -10.54 4.50 -6.00
N SER A 82 -11.75 4.31 -5.49
CA SER A 82 -12.35 5.22 -4.52
C SER A 82 -11.94 4.81 -3.10
N GLN A 83 -11.85 5.79 -2.20
CA GLN A 83 -11.67 5.52 -0.78
C GLN A 83 -13.03 5.29 -0.13
N ARG A 84 -13.07 4.37 0.82
CA ARG A 84 -14.21 4.18 1.72
C ARG A 84 -13.68 4.06 3.13
N ALA A 85 -14.18 4.93 4.00
CA ALA A 85 -13.92 4.86 5.43
C ALA A 85 -14.28 3.47 5.97
N VAL A 86 -13.33 2.87 6.68
CA VAL A 86 -13.49 1.54 7.26
C VAL A 86 -14.34 1.62 8.52
N ALA A 87 -15.35 0.76 8.62
CA ALA A 87 -16.11 0.55 9.86
C ALA A 87 -15.56 -0.61 10.70
N ASP A 88 -14.68 -1.43 10.13
CA ASP A 88 -14.31 -2.73 10.68
C ASP A 88 -12.81 -2.81 10.99
N ALA A 89 -12.47 -2.55 12.25
CA ALA A 89 -11.10 -2.58 12.79
C ALA A 89 -10.62 -3.98 13.18
N THR A 90 -11.37 -5.04 12.86
CA THR A 90 -11.16 -6.38 13.42
C THR A 90 -10.08 -7.21 12.70
N ASN A 91 -9.65 -6.82 11.50
CA ASN A 91 -8.64 -7.56 10.75
C ASN A 91 -7.28 -6.85 10.79
N ASN A 92 -6.27 -7.56 11.31
CA ASN A 92 -4.90 -7.07 11.47
C ASN A 92 -4.02 -7.27 10.23
N GLN A 93 -4.55 -7.84 9.15
CA GLN A 93 -3.80 -8.08 7.90
C GLN A 93 -4.43 -7.38 6.71
N ALA A 94 -3.59 -6.87 5.81
CA ALA A 94 -4.03 -6.30 4.56
C ALA A 94 -4.52 -7.40 3.61
N GLN A 95 -5.58 -7.14 2.86
CA GLN A 95 -6.22 -8.13 1.99
C GLN A 95 -6.57 -7.58 0.62
N ALA A 96 -6.38 -8.40 -0.41
CA ALA A 96 -6.98 -8.24 -1.72
C ALA A 96 -8.30 -9.01 -1.75
N VAL A 97 -9.40 -8.34 -2.08
CA VAL A 97 -10.73 -8.93 -2.16
C VAL A 97 -11.17 -9.00 -3.61
N PHE A 98 -11.65 -10.19 -3.98
CA PHE A 98 -12.20 -10.48 -5.30
C PHE A 98 -13.69 -10.80 -5.18
N ALA A 99 -14.47 -10.31 -6.12
CA ALA A 99 -15.88 -10.65 -6.29
C ALA A 99 -16.05 -11.58 -7.48
N CYS A 100 -16.43 -12.83 -7.23
CA CYS A 100 -16.64 -13.83 -8.25
C CYS A 100 -18.13 -14.07 -8.51
N ARG A 101 -18.51 -14.10 -9.78
CA ARG A 101 -19.88 -14.33 -10.25
C ARG A 101 -19.88 -14.86 -11.67
N ALA A 102 -20.81 -15.79 -11.98
CA ALA A 102 -20.99 -16.33 -13.32
C ALA A 102 -19.69 -16.83 -14.01
N GLY A 103 -18.72 -17.34 -13.24
CA GLY A 103 -17.44 -17.84 -13.73
C GLY A 103 -16.29 -16.83 -13.76
N ASP A 104 -16.58 -15.53 -13.67
CA ASP A 104 -15.58 -14.47 -13.66
C ASP A 104 -15.29 -13.98 -12.24
N CYS A 105 -14.03 -13.67 -11.96
CA CYS A 105 -13.60 -13.01 -10.73
C CYS A 105 -13.11 -11.60 -11.02
N TYR A 106 -13.60 -10.61 -10.27
CA TYR A 106 -13.22 -9.21 -10.41
C TYR A 106 -12.41 -8.78 -9.19
N PHE A 107 -11.26 -8.16 -9.40
CA PHE A 107 -10.60 -7.44 -8.30
C PHE A 107 -11.53 -6.31 -7.83
N ARG A 108 -11.84 -6.28 -6.54
CA ARG A 108 -12.89 -5.41 -5.99
C ARG A 108 -12.35 -4.40 -4.99
N GLU A 109 -11.49 -4.85 -4.08
CA GLU A 109 -11.14 -4.04 -2.91
C GLU A 109 -9.76 -4.39 -2.37
N ILE A 110 -9.06 -3.38 -1.86
CA ILE A 110 -7.91 -3.54 -0.97
C ILE A 110 -8.36 -3.11 0.42
N LYS A 111 -8.24 -4.02 1.39
CA LYS A 111 -8.44 -3.74 2.80
C LYS A 111 -7.09 -3.52 3.47
N ILE A 112 -6.92 -2.40 4.16
CA ILE A 112 -5.69 -2.08 4.88
C ILE A 112 -6.04 -1.85 6.36
N PRO A 113 -5.48 -2.64 7.29
CA PRO A 113 -5.69 -2.44 8.72
C PRO A 113 -5.33 -1.03 9.16
N GLY A 114 -6.23 -0.38 9.90
CA GLY A 114 -6.01 0.97 10.43
C GLY A 114 -6.01 2.09 9.38
N SER A 115 -6.49 1.83 8.16
CA SER A 115 -6.61 2.82 7.08
C SER A 115 -7.93 2.65 6.33
N ASP A 116 -8.20 3.53 5.37
CA ASP A 116 -9.35 3.42 4.49
C ASP A 116 -9.23 2.21 3.56
N ASN A 117 -10.37 1.63 3.20
CA ASN A 117 -10.42 0.63 2.15
C ASN A 117 -10.44 1.32 0.79
N PHE A 118 -9.82 0.68 -0.20
CA PHE A 118 -9.82 1.15 -1.57
C PHE A 118 -10.71 0.24 -2.39
N LEU A 119 -11.67 0.80 -3.13
CA LEU A 119 -12.60 0.03 -3.96
C LEU A 119 -12.40 0.33 -5.43
N THR A 120 -12.38 -0.71 -6.25
CA THR A 120 -12.45 -0.58 -7.69
C THR A 120 -13.90 -0.63 -8.16
N PRO A 121 -14.28 0.22 -9.13
CA PRO A 121 -15.55 0.04 -9.84
C PRO A 121 -15.56 -1.32 -10.55
N ILE A 122 -16.55 -2.15 -10.22
CA ILE A 122 -16.83 -3.41 -10.93
C ILE A 122 -18.24 -3.36 -11.49
N PRO A 123 -18.55 -4.09 -12.58
CA PRO A 123 -19.91 -4.13 -13.11
C PRO A 123 -20.92 -4.56 -12.04
N LYS A 124 -22.14 -4.01 -12.09
CA LYS A 124 -23.19 -4.37 -11.14
C LYS A 124 -23.67 -5.80 -11.39
N THR A 125 -24.02 -6.50 -10.33
CA THR A 125 -24.70 -7.80 -10.41
C THR A 125 -26.16 -7.62 -10.78
N THR A 126 -26.73 -8.62 -11.46
CA THR A 126 -28.19 -8.73 -11.58
C THR A 126 -28.74 -9.48 -10.35
N PRO A 127 -30.05 -9.36 -10.03
CA PRO A 127 -30.64 -10.09 -8.90
C PRO A 127 -30.50 -11.61 -8.98
N ALA A 128 -30.35 -12.17 -10.18
CA ALA A 128 -30.18 -13.61 -10.41
C ALA A 128 -28.72 -14.08 -10.20
N GLN A 129 -27.76 -13.16 -10.11
CA GLN A 129 -26.35 -13.50 -9.93
C GLN A 129 -25.97 -13.55 -8.46
N HIS A 130 -25.51 -14.71 -8.01
CA HIS A 130 -24.86 -14.85 -6.70
C HIS A 130 -23.41 -14.36 -6.76
N GLU A 131 -23.05 -13.44 -5.86
CA GLU A 131 -21.68 -12.96 -5.68
C GLU A 131 -21.01 -13.75 -4.54
N LYS A 132 -19.81 -14.29 -4.82
CA LYS A 132 -18.93 -14.89 -3.80
C LYS A 132 -17.71 -14.00 -3.62
N LEU A 133 -17.39 -13.67 -2.38
CA LEU A 133 -16.17 -12.93 -2.06
C LEU A 133 -15.03 -13.87 -1.71
N ILE A 134 -13.86 -13.60 -2.27
CA ILE A 134 -12.61 -14.27 -1.94
C ILE A 134 -11.66 -13.21 -1.41
N SER A 135 -11.20 -13.37 -0.18
CA SER A 135 -10.16 -12.52 0.42
C SER A 135 -8.84 -13.27 0.43
N LEU A 136 -7.82 -12.66 -0.14
CA LEU A 136 -6.44 -13.16 -0.12
C LEU A 136 -5.59 -12.21 0.70
N ASN A 137 -4.74 -12.76 1.56
CA ASN A 137 -3.86 -11.94 2.39
C ASN A 137 -2.75 -11.35 1.51
N LEU A 138 -2.48 -10.07 1.75
CA LEU A 138 -1.34 -9.38 1.18
C LEU A 138 -0.11 -9.70 2.02
N VAL A 139 0.99 -10.04 1.35
CA VAL A 139 2.30 -10.23 1.98
C VAL A 139 3.18 -9.02 1.65
N ARG A 140 4.01 -8.59 2.61
CA ARG A 140 5.01 -7.52 2.40
C ARG A 140 6.31 -8.11 1.88
#